data_AF-A0A140E6L2-F1
#
_entry.id   AF-A0A140E6L2-F1
#
_cell.length_a   1.000
_cell.length_b   1.000
_cell.length_c   1.000
_cell.angle_alpha   90.00
_cell.angle_beta   90.00
_cell.angle_gamma   90.00
#
_symmetry.space_group_name_H-M   'P 1'
#
loop_
_entity.id
_entity.type
_entity.pdbx_description
1 polymer ?
#
loop_
_entity_poly.entity_id
_entity_poly.type
_entity_poly.pdbx_seq_one_letter_code
_entity_poly.pdbx_strand_id
1 'polypeptide(L)'
;MPTFCSSLIVEQHVDGFQQETSLWQDRELAVFGYSYQHEGQALDALVFKVRRNPKDLLTHLRRIYFCYEKCLSAQLYAALLDLLIVLQGRGQAISRRMIEASRTQLNSRQLQLLNQSAGHELLGNTYSLFSNGYIGYSELVESKEQTETQHDFLTLANDFIEYSQLEQAMDVLETGISLHPDRQDFQHALLELYKSTGNRERFQTHRQTFSDSGILLADEWLDLAHFFEGQAS
;
A
#
# COMPACT_ATOMS: atom_id res chain seq x y z
N MET A 1 23.08 -67.44 6.08
CA MET A 1 23.48 -67.02 4.73
C MET A 1 22.29 -66.33 4.10
N PRO A 2 22.42 -65.07 3.65
CA PRO A 2 21.28 -64.26 3.23
C PRO A 2 20.80 -64.70 1.85
N THR A 3 19.48 -64.80 1.70
CA THR A 3 18.79 -65.05 0.44
C THR A 3 18.64 -63.73 -0.31
N PHE A 4 19.33 -63.61 -1.45
CA PHE A 4 19.04 -62.61 -2.47
C PHE A 4 17.78 -63.03 -3.23
N CYS A 5 16.77 -62.15 -3.31
CA CYS A 5 15.76 -62.22 -4.35
C CYS A 5 15.97 -61.05 -5.31
N SER A 6 16.38 -61.40 -6.52
CA SER A 6 16.37 -60.54 -7.70
C SER A 6 15.19 -60.95 -8.56
N SER A 7 14.25 -60.03 -8.77
CA SER A 7 13.27 -60.04 -9.86
C SER A 7 12.86 -58.56 -10.05
N LEU A 8 13.55 -57.83 -10.92
CA LEU A 8 13.21 -57.65 -12.34
C LEU A 8 11.78 -57.15 -12.56
N ILE A 9 11.71 -55.86 -12.88
CA ILE A 9 10.83 -55.21 -13.85
C ILE A 9 9.32 -55.37 -13.61
N VAL A 10 8.72 -54.32 -13.06
CA VAL A 10 7.38 -53.87 -13.45
C VAL A 10 7.55 -52.56 -14.18
N GLU A 11 7.30 -52.57 -15.49
CA GLU A 11 7.19 -51.37 -16.31
C GLU A 11 5.91 -50.60 -15.97
N GLN A 12 6.14 -49.34 -15.54
CA GLN A 12 5.43 -48.10 -15.82
C GLN A 12 3.88 -48.08 -15.86
N HIS A 13 3.27 -47.23 -15.02
CA HIS A 13 2.61 -46.00 -15.51
C HIS A 13 2.19 -45.01 -14.40
N VAL A 14 2.46 -43.71 -14.63
CA VAL A 14 1.91 -42.46 -14.01
C VAL A 14 2.21 -42.26 -12.51
N ASP A 15 3.07 -41.32 -12.10
CA ASP A 15 2.68 -39.92 -11.85
C ASP A 15 3.90 -38.97 -11.87
N GLY A 16 4.01 -38.17 -12.93
CA GLY A 16 5.04 -37.14 -13.11
C GLY A 16 4.94 -35.92 -12.18
N PHE A 17 4.01 -35.91 -11.21
CA PHE A 17 3.79 -34.77 -10.30
C PHE A 17 4.45 -34.91 -8.92
N GLN A 18 4.94 -36.09 -8.53
CA GLN A 18 5.52 -36.29 -7.19
C GLN A 18 7.00 -35.89 -7.08
N GLN A 19 7.72 -35.69 -8.18
CA GLN A 19 9.13 -35.30 -8.14
C GLN A 19 9.33 -33.81 -7.84
N GLU A 20 8.46 -32.93 -8.36
CA GLU A 20 8.62 -31.48 -8.19
C GLU A 20 8.42 -31.04 -6.73
N THR A 21 7.48 -31.67 -6.01
CA THR A 21 7.22 -31.37 -4.59
C THR A 21 8.42 -31.70 -3.70
N SER A 22 9.23 -32.71 -4.05
CA SER A 22 10.39 -33.11 -3.26
C SER A 22 11.53 -32.08 -3.22
N LEU A 23 11.64 -31.23 -4.25
CA LEU A 23 12.66 -30.19 -4.32
C LEU A 23 12.33 -29.05 -3.34
N TRP A 24 11.05 -28.69 -3.29
CA TRP A 24 10.49 -27.63 -2.46
C TRP A 24 10.25 -28.06 -1.02
N GLN A 25 10.09 -29.36 -0.78
CA GLN A 25 10.03 -29.96 0.54
C GLN A 25 11.43 -30.25 1.06
N ASP A 26 11.83 -29.52 2.09
CA ASP A 26 13.09 -29.77 2.76
C ASP A 26 12.97 -31.02 3.64
N ARG A 27 13.53 -32.14 3.16
CA ARG A 27 13.54 -33.42 3.88
C ARG A 27 14.20 -33.32 5.26
N GLU A 28 15.09 -32.36 5.48
CA GLU A 28 15.70 -32.15 6.80
C GLU A 28 14.69 -31.53 7.78
N LEU A 29 13.67 -30.80 7.33
CA LEU A 29 12.62 -30.30 8.23
C LEU A 29 11.87 -31.46 8.89
N ALA A 30 11.59 -32.52 8.12
CA ALA A 30 11.00 -33.74 8.65
C ALA A 30 11.91 -34.43 9.69
N VAL A 31 13.25 -34.31 9.54
CA VAL A 31 14.23 -34.86 10.50
C VAL A 31 14.19 -34.10 11.84
N PHE A 32 13.85 -32.80 11.83
CA PHE A 32 13.72 -31.99 13.04
C PHE A 32 12.29 -31.98 13.63
N GLY A 33 11.39 -32.83 13.12
CA GLY A 33 10.00 -32.90 13.59
C GLY A 33 9.12 -31.74 13.12
N TYR A 34 9.62 -30.90 12.21
CA TYR A 34 8.85 -29.83 11.59
C TYR A 34 8.06 -30.40 10.42
N SER A 35 6.73 -30.38 10.54
CA SER A 35 5.86 -30.71 9.42
C SER A 35 5.58 -29.46 8.60
N TYR A 36 5.52 -29.61 7.27
CA TYR A 36 4.98 -28.57 6.37
C TYR A 36 3.50 -28.24 6.68
N GLN A 37 2.85 -29.04 7.53
CA GLN A 37 1.49 -28.81 8.00
C GLN A 37 1.43 -27.74 9.11
N HIS A 38 2.53 -27.50 9.84
CA HIS A 38 2.63 -26.44 10.84
C HIS A 38 3.37 -25.22 10.28
N GLU A 39 2.58 -24.25 9.80
CA GLU A 39 3.06 -23.13 8.99
C GLU A 39 4.15 -22.28 9.65
N GLY A 40 3.99 -21.96 10.95
CA GLY A 40 4.97 -21.17 11.69
C GLY A 40 6.33 -21.87 11.84
N GLN A 41 6.30 -23.17 12.16
CA GLN A 41 7.52 -23.92 12.45
C GLN A 41 8.38 -24.17 11.21
N ALA A 42 7.75 -24.49 10.07
CA ALA A 42 8.45 -24.70 8.80
C ALA A 42 9.10 -23.40 8.31
N LEU A 43 8.39 -22.26 8.42
CA LEU A 43 8.94 -20.96 8.06
C LEU A 43 10.10 -20.55 8.96
N ASP A 44 9.98 -20.73 10.27
CA ASP A 44 11.04 -20.40 11.23
C ASP A 44 12.32 -21.19 10.96
N ALA A 45 12.19 -22.47 10.62
CA ALA A 45 13.33 -23.30 10.28
C ALA A 45 13.99 -22.85 8.96
N LEU A 46 13.21 -22.47 7.94
CA LEU A 46 13.75 -21.88 6.70
C LEU A 46 14.46 -20.54 6.99
N VAL A 47 13.87 -19.68 7.82
CA VAL A 47 14.48 -18.42 8.26
C VAL A 47 15.81 -18.67 8.98
N PHE A 48 15.85 -19.65 9.88
CA PHE A 48 17.08 -20.03 10.58
C PHE A 48 18.17 -20.54 9.62
N LYS A 49 17.81 -21.38 8.64
CA LYS A 49 18.74 -21.87 7.62
C LYS A 49 19.29 -20.74 6.76
N VAL A 50 18.44 -19.81 6.31
CA VAL A 50 18.87 -18.62 5.55
C VAL A 50 19.81 -17.76 6.38
N ARG A 51 19.52 -17.51 7.66
CA ARG A 51 20.41 -16.76 8.56
C ARG A 51 21.77 -17.44 8.73
N ARG A 52 21.77 -18.77 8.88
CA ARG A 52 22.98 -19.56 9.09
C ARG A 52 23.84 -19.66 7.83
N ASN A 53 23.23 -19.74 6.65
CA ASN A 53 23.92 -19.79 5.37
C ASN A 53 23.29 -18.83 4.35
N PRO A 54 23.59 -17.51 4.43
CA PRO A 54 22.94 -16.50 3.60
C PRO A 54 23.12 -16.70 2.09
N LYS A 55 24.17 -17.39 1.65
CA LYS A 55 24.48 -17.61 0.23
C LYS A 55 23.84 -18.87 -0.34
N ASP A 56 23.06 -19.62 0.44
CA ASP A 56 22.35 -20.80 -0.01
C ASP A 56 21.10 -20.41 -0.83
N LEU A 57 21.28 -20.35 -2.14
CA LEU A 57 20.21 -20.00 -3.08
C LEU A 57 19.00 -20.93 -2.96
N LEU A 58 19.21 -22.24 -2.74
CA LEU A 58 18.10 -23.19 -2.70
C LEU A 58 17.21 -22.93 -1.49
N THR A 59 17.82 -22.62 -0.33
CA THR A 59 17.06 -22.30 0.88
C THR A 59 16.27 -20.99 0.72
N HIS A 60 16.81 -19.97 0.04
CA HIS A 60 16.05 -18.76 -0.31
C HIS A 60 14.84 -19.07 -1.20
N LEU A 61 15.04 -19.87 -2.26
CA LEU A 61 13.96 -20.26 -3.17
C LEU A 61 12.87 -21.07 -2.45
N ARG A 62 13.26 -21.99 -1.55
CA ARG A 62 12.30 -22.74 -0.72
C ARG A 62 11.49 -21.83 0.19
N ARG A 63 12.13 -20.83 0.81
CA ARG A 63 11.42 -19.83 1.62
C ARG A 63 10.44 -19.01 0.78
N ILE A 64 10.84 -18.56 -0.41
CA ILE A 64 9.96 -17.82 -1.33
C ILE A 64 8.77 -18.69 -1.73
N TYR A 65 9.03 -19.93 -2.17
CA TYR A 65 7.98 -20.87 -2.55
C TYR A 65 7.00 -21.14 -1.41
N PHE A 66 7.51 -21.39 -0.20
CA PHE A 66 6.69 -21.60 0.99
C PHE A 66 5.78 -20.40 1.28
N CYS A 67 6.32 -19.18 1.27
CA CYS A 67 5.53 -17.97 1.50
C CYS A 67 4.46 -17.77 0.40
N TYR A 68 4.79 -18.08 -0.85
CA TYR A 68 3.87 -18.00 -1.98
C TYR A 68 2.73 -19.02 -1.87
N GLU A 69 3.04 -20.30 -1.59
CA GLU A 69 2.04 -21.36 -1.45
C GLU A 69 1.05 -21.06 -0.32
N LYS A 70 1.53 -20.44 0.76
CA LYS A 70 0.75 -20.10 1.96
C LYS A 70 0.10 -18.72 1.93
N CYS A 71 0.19 -18.00 0.81
CA CYS A 71 -0.37 -16.64 0.66
C CYS A 71 0.13 -15.63 1.72
N LEU A 72 1.38 -15.77 2.16
CA LEU A 72 2.00 -14.92 3.18
C LEU A 72 2.67 -13.71 2.53
N SER A 73 1.88 -12.74 2.08
CA SER A 73 2.34 -11.62 1.22
C SER A 73 3.48 -10.79 1.84
N ALA A 74 3.41 -10.46 3.13
CA ALA A 74 4.44 -9.68 3.82
C ALA A 74 5.77 -10.46 3.93
N GLN A 75 5.71 -11.75 4.24
CA GLN A 75 6.86 -12.65 4.34
C GLN A 75 7.43 -12.99 2.96
N LEU A 76 6.58 -13.07 1.93
CA LEU A 76 6.96 -13.28 0.54
C LEU A 76 7.78 -12.10 0.02
N TYR A 77 7.29 -10.87 0.23
CA TYR A 77 8.04 -9.65 -0.09
C TYR A 77 9.42 -9.66 0.58
N ALA A 78 9.47 -9.95 1.87
CA ALA A 78 10.71 -10.02 2.63
C ALA A 78 11.69 -11.07 2.09
N ALA A 79 11.18 -12.26 1.74
CA ALA A 79 11.99 -13.34 1.19
C ALA A 79 12.58 -13.00 -0.19
N LEU A 80 11.80 -12.33 -1.05
CA LEU A 80 12.27 -11.80 -2.33
C LEU A 80 13.33 -10.70 -2.14
N LEU A 81 13.11 -9.81 -1.18
CA LEU A 81 14.04 -8.74 -0.82
C LEU A 81 15.38 -9.31 -0.35
N ASP A 82 15.34 -10.27 0.57
CA ASP A 82 16.52 -10.94 1.12
C ASP A 82 17.32 -11.64 0.02
N LEU A 83 16.65 -12.28 -0.94
CA LEU A 83 17.30 -12.88 -2.12
C LEU A 83 18.02 -11.81 -2.96
N LEU A 84 17.39 -10.69 -3.25
CA LEU A 84 17.99 -9.59 -4.03
C LEU A 84 19.23 -9.02 -3.33
N ILE A 85 19.14 -8.80 -2.01
CA ILE A 85 20.24 -8.28 -1.18
C ILE A 85 21.43 -9.25 -1.22
N VAL A 86 21.18 -10.55 -1.03
CA VAL A 86 22.23 -11.58 -1.06
C VAL A 86 22.88 -11.70 -2.43
N LEU A 87 22.09 -11.59 -3.50
CA LEU A 87 22.59 -11.71 -4.87
C LEU A 87 23.41 -10.48 -5.32
N GLN A 88 23.24 -9.32 -4.69
CA GLN A 88 24.00 -8.09 -4.98
C GLN A 88 24.06 -7.78 -6.49
N GLY A 89 22.92 -7.89 -7.16
CA GLY A 89 22.79 -7.64 -8.60
C GLY A 89 23.23 -8.78 -9.51
N ARG A 90 23.74 -9.91 -8.99
CA ARG A 90 23.98 -11.14 -9.74
C ARG A 90 22.67 -11.93 -9.90
N GLY A 91 22.59 -12.86 -10.85
CA GLY A 91 21.40 -13.71 -10.99
C GLY A 91 20.12 -12.96 -11.39
N GLN A 92 20.22 -11.84 -12.11
CA GLN A 92 19.08 -11.01 -12.54
C GLN A 92 17.95 -11.82 -13.18
N ALA A 93 18.29 -12.85 -13.97
CA ALA A 93 17.30 -13.72 -14.60
C ALA A 93 16.44 -14.48 -13.58
N ILE A 94 17.05 -15.03 -12.53
CA ILE A 94 16.30 -15.75 -11.49
C ILE A 94 15.52 -14.78 -10.61
N SER A 95 16.10 -13.63 -10.25
CA SER A 95 15.41 -12.58 -9.50
C SER A 95 14.15 -12.11 -10.21
N ARG A 96 14.25 -11.75 -11.50
CA ARG A 96 13.09 -11.33 -12.31
C ARG A 96 12.05 -12.44 -12.42
N ARG A 97 12.47 -13.68 -12.63
CA ARG A 97 11.54 -14.82 -12.69
C ARG A 97 10.77 -15.01 -11.39
N MET A 98 11.44 -14.89 -10.24
CA MET A 98 10.79 -15.03 -8.93
C MET A 98 9.83 -13.88 -8.62
N ILE A 99 10.21 -12.65 -8.97
CA ILE A 99 9.35 -11.46 -8.83
C ILE A 99 8.10 -11.60 -9.69
N GLU A 100 8.26 -11.96 -10.98
CA GLU A 100 7.12 -12.10 -11.89
C GLU A 100 6.20 -13.25 -11.48
N ALA A 101 6.76 -14.39 -11.07
CA ALA A 101 5.97 -15.52 -10.56
C ALA A 101 5.16 -15.16 -9.29
N SER A 102 5.64 -14.21 -8.51
CA SER A 102 5.02 -13.78 -7.25
C SER A 102 4.09 -12.57 -7.42
N ARG A 103 3.97 -12.02 -8.63
CA ARG A 103 3.33 -10.73 -8.90
C ARG A 103 1.90 -10.61 -8.37
N THR A 104 1.13 -11.70 -8.41
CA THR A 104 -0.28 -11.73 -7.97
C THR A 104 -0.46 -11.58 -6.46
N GLN A 105 0.59 -11.83 -5.67
CA GLN A 105 0.57 -11.74 -4.20
C GLN A 105 1.31 -10.51 -3.66
N LEU A 106 1.83 -9.67 -4.54
CA LEU A 106 2.55 -8.45 -4.21
C LEU A 106 1.68 -7.25 -4.54
N ASN A 107 1.69 -6.23 -3.69
CA ASN A 107 1.07 -4.96 -4.04
C ASN A 107 1.93 -4.19 -5.05
N SER A 108 1.32 -3.21 -5.73
CA SER A 108 1.99 -2.43 -6.78
C SER A 108 3.28 -1.77 -6.30
N ARG A 109 3.30 -1.28 -5.05
CA ARG A 109 4.45 -0.64 -4.43
C ARG A 109 5.60 -1.62 -4.17
N GLN A 110 5.31 -2.79 -3.62
CA GLN A 110 6.29 -3.86 -3.40
C GLN A 110 6.90 -4.32 -4.71
N LEU A 111 6.09 -4.50 -5.74
CA LEU A 111 6.55 -4.88 -7.08
C LEU A 111 7.48 -3.81 -7.67
N GLN A 112 7.13 -2.53 -7.52
CA GLN A 112 7.95 -1.41 -7.96
C GLN A 112 9.30 -1.39 -7.23
N LEU A 113 9.31 -1.53 -5.90
CA LEU A 113 10.53 -1.56 -5.08
C LEU A 113 11.46 -2.71 -5.48
N LEU A 114 10.91 -3.92 -5.67
CA LEU A 114 11.70 -5.09 -6.09
C LEU A 114 12.31 -4.91 -7.49
N ASN A 115 11.58 -4.28 -8.43
CA ASN A 115 12.07 -4.00 -9.78
C ASN A 115 13.09 -2.85 -9.84
N GLN A 116 13.05 -1.91 -8.90
CA GLN A 116 13.97 -0.76 -8.81
C GLN A 116 15.29 -1.06 -8.08
N SER A 117 15.46 -2.28 -7.57
CA SER A 117 16.59 -2.76 -6.72
C SER A 117 18.01 -2.62 -7.31
N ALA A 118 18.17 -2.10 -8.53
CA ALA A 118 19.47 -1.88 -9.17
C ALA A 118 20.20 -0.59 -8.70
N GLY A 119 19.99 -0.13 -7.46
CA GLY A 119 20.75 1.01 -6.91
C GLY A 119 20.06 1.87 -5.84
N HIS A 120 18.83 1.54 -5.41
CA HIS A 120 18.11 2.29 -4.38
C HIS A 120 18.02 1.52 -3.06
N GLU A 121 17.87 2.24 -1.95
CA GLU A 121 17.70 1.67 -0.61
C GLU A 121 16.42 0.82 -0.55
N LEU A 122 16.62 -0.49 -0.43
CA LEU A 122 15.55 -1.47 -0.36
C LEU A 122 14.86 -1.39 1.01
N LEU A 123 13.60 -0.95 1.03
CA LEU A 123 12.81 -0.83 2.25
C LEU A 123 12.41 -2.23 2.76
N GLY A 124 12.98 -2.62 3.90
CA GLY A 124 12.65 -3.87 4.57
C GLY A 124 11.35 -3.78 5.37
N ASN A 125 10.81 -4.95 5.72
CA ASN A 125 9.78 -5.08 6.73
C ASN A 125 10.26 -5.96 7.90
N THR A 126 9.42 -6.19 8.90
CA THR A 126 9.75 -6.98 10.10
C THR A 126 10.18 -8.43 9.82
N TYR A 127 9.87 -8.97 8.63
CA TYR A 127 10.24 -10.32 8.21
C TYR A 127 11.54 -10.38 7.38
N SER A 128 12.11 -9.23 7.04
CA SER A 128 13.34 -9.12 6.25
C SER A 128 14.55 -9.46 7.13
N LEU A 129 15.46 -10.28 6.61
CA LEU A 129 16.61 -10.80 7.35
C LEU A 129 17.88 -9.98 7.10
N PHE A 130 18.01 -9.38 5.90
CA PHE A 130 19.23 -8.72 5.45
C PHE A 130 19.04 -7.24 5.10
N SER A 131 17.85 -6.67 5.30
CA SER A 131 17.63 -5.22 5.18
C SER A 131 18.35 -4.46 6.31
N ASN A 132 18.88 -3.27 6.03
CA ASN A 132 19.68 -2.44 6.96
C ASN A 132 18.88 -1.82 8.13
N GLY A 133 17.85 -2.49 8.64
CA GLY A 133 17.09 -2.04 9.82
C GLY A 133 16.16 -0.85 9.61
N TYR A 134 16.12 -0.26 8.40
CA TYR A 134 15.04 0.64 8.00
C TYR A 134 13.76 -0.16 7.80
N ILE A 135 13.05 -0.42 8.90
CA ILE A 135 11.65 -0.83 8.90
C ILE A 135 10.86 0.41 8.53
N GLY A 136 10.73 0.65 7.22
CA GLY A 136 10.02 1.81 6.72
C GLY A 136 8.51 1.57 6.84
N TYR A 137 7.88 2.10 7.88
CA TYR A 137 6.47 2.50 7.77
C TYR A 137 6.42 3.79 6.97
N SER A 138 6.59 3.70 5.65
CA SER A 138 6.29 4.82 4.76
C SER A 138 4.78 4.82 4.43
N GLU A 139 3.98 4.62 5.47
CA GLU A 139 2.53 4.71 5.49
C GLU A 139 2.10 5.55 6.70
N LEU A 140 2.91 6.55 7.08
CA LEU A 140 2.39 7.66 7.89
C LEU A 140 1.62 8.67 7.04
N VAL A 141 1.78 8.59 5.72
CA VAL A 141 0.87 9.19 4.75
C VAL A 141 0.76 8.18 3.62
N GLU A 142 -0.31 7.39 3.62
CA GLU A 142 -0.84 6.86 2.38
C GLU A 142 -1.18 8.11 1.55
N SER A 143 -0.24 8.57 0.72
CA SER A 143 -0.62 9.32 -0.46
C SER A 143 -1.39 8.31 -1.28
N LYS A 144 -2.68 8.15 -0.95
CA LYS A 144 -3.67 7.83 -1.95
C LYS A 144 -3.28 8.75 -3.10
N GLU A 145 -2.79 8.17 -4.18
CA GLU A 145 -3.15 8.69 -5.48
C GLU A 145 -4.61 9.03 -5.31
N GLN A 146 -4.91 10.31 -5.25
CA GLN A 146 -6.26 10.77 -5.32
C GLN A 146 -6.73 10.31 -6.71
N THR A 147 -7.12 9.05 -6.85
CA THR A 147 -8.53 8.81 -7.10
C THR A 147 -9.24 9.85 -6.28
N GLU A 148 -9.64 10.92 -6.95
CA GLU A 148 -10.66 11.83 -6.52
C GLU A 148 -11.81 10.96 -6.02
N THR A 149 -11.71 10.48 -4.78
CA THR A 149 -12.81 10.64 -3.88
C THR A 149 -13.03 12.13 -3.91
N GLN A 150 -13.94 12.54 -4.80
CA GLN A 150 -14.84 13.64 -4.58
C GLN A 150 -15.26 13.54 -3.11
N HIS A 151 -14.41 14.04 -2.21
CA HIS A 151 -14.86 14.48 -0.92
C HIS A 151 -15.72 15.66 -1.32
N ASP A 152 -17.01 15.40 -1.38
CA ASP A 152 -17.99 16.43 -1.62
C ASP A 152 -17.72 17.51 -0.58
N PHE A 153 -17.17 18.65 -1.01
CA PHE A 153 -16.72 19.73 -0.15
C PHE A 153 -17.82 20.12 0.85
N LEU A 154 -19.08 19.98 0.43
CA LEU A 154 -20.26 20.14 1.27
C LEU A 154 -20.34 19.13 2.42
N THR A 155 -20.09 17.84 2.18
CA THR A 155 -20.08 16.82 3.24
C THR A 155 -18.98 17.13 4.26
N LEU A 156 -17.78 17.46 3.79
CA LEU A 156 -16.66 17.80 4.69
C LEU A 156 -16.93 19.09 5.48
N ALA A 157 -17.52 20.11 4.85
CA ALA A 157 -17.92 21.33 5.53
C ALA A 157 -19.00 21.06 6.58
N ASN A 158 -19.96 20.18 6.30
CA ASN A 158 -20.99 19.78 7.26
C ASN A 158 -20.38 19.09 8.49
N ASP A 159 -19.39 18.20 8.31
CA ASP A 159 -18.67 17.59 9.43
C ASP A 159 -18.01 18.68 10.30
N PHE A 160 -17.36 19.66 9.67
CA PHE A 160 -16.77 20.78 10.39
C PHE A 160 -17.82 21.63 11.12
N ILE A 161 -18.98 21.89 10.51
CA ILE A 161 -20.09 22.59 11.16
C ILE A 161 -20.62 21.80 12.36
N GLU A 162 -20.78 20.48 12.23
CA GLU A 162 -21.23 19.60 13.31
C GLU A 162 -20.27 19.68 14.51
N TYR A 163 -18.97 19.74 14.26
CA TYR A 163 -17.95 19.95 15.29
C TYR A 163 -17.68 21.42 15.65
N SER A 164 -18.52 22.35 15.20
CA SER A 164 -18.41 23.81 15.45
C SER A 164 -17.07 24.43 14.99
N GLN A 165 -16.40 23.79 14.04
CA GLN A 165 -15.17 24.23 13.39
C GLN A 165 -15.52 25.13 12.20
N LEU A 166 -16.17 26.27 12.47
CA LEU A 166 -16.77 27.12 11.43
C LEU A 166 -15.73 27.75 10.50
N GLU A 167 -14.55 28.12 11.01
CA GLU A 167 -13.47 28.66 10.18
C GLU A 167 -12.95 27.63 9.18
N GLN A 168 -12.81 26.38 9.61
CA GLN A 168 -12.42 25.26 8.75
C GLN A 168 -13.52 24.92 7.73
N ALA A 169 -14.79 24.98 8.13
CA ALA A 169 -15.90 24.81 7.21
C ALA A 169 -15.89 25.88 6.10
N MET A 170 -15.60 27.14 6.45
CA MET A 170 -15.43 28.23 5.49
C MET A 170 -14.23 27.99 4.57
N ASP A 171 -13.06 27.58 5.09
CA ASP A 171 -11.87 27.25 4.28
C ASP A 171 -12.17 26.19 3.20
N VAL A 172 -12.89 25.13 3.60
CA VAL A 172 -13.26 24.02 2.73
C VAL A 172 -14.20 24.48 1.62
N LEU A 173 -15.23 25.28 1.96
CA LEU A 173 -16.19 25.77 0.97
C LEU A 173 -15.58 26.80 0.02
N GLU A 174 -14.72 27.70 0.51
CA GLU A 174 -13.98 28.65 -0.33
C GLU A 174 -13.09 27.93 -1.35
N THR A 175 -12.42 26.86 -0.91
CA THR A 175 -11.65 25.98 -1.78
C THR A 175 -12.55 25.26 -2.78
N GLY A 176 -13.69 24.74 -2.32
CA GLY A 176 -14.68 24.04 -3.15
C GLY A 176 -15.26 24.92 -4.26
N ILE A 177 -15.58 26.19 -3.99
CA ILE A 177 -16.07 27.16 -4.97
C ILE A 177 -15.00 27.46 -6.03
N SER A 178 -13.74 27.58 -5.60
CA SER A 178 -12.62 27.83 -6.52
C SER A 178 -12.39 26.66 -7.50
N LEU A 179 -12.64 25.42 -7.06
CA LEU A 179 -12.47 24.20 -7.87
C LEU A 179 -13.72 23.83 -8.69
N HIS A 180 -14.91 24.12 -8.18
CA HIS A 180 -16.19 23.82 -8.82
C HIS A 180 -17.14 25.04 -8.79
N PRO A 181 -16.89 26.06 -9.64
CA PRO A 181 -17.68 27.30 -9.65
C PRO A 181 -19.18 27.11 -9.95
N ASP A 182 -19.53 26.05 -10.69
CA ASP A 182 -20.91 25.75 -11.11
C ASP A 182 -21.81 25.25 -9.96
N ARG A 183 -21.22 24.88 -8.82
CA ARG A 183 -21.91 24.33 -7.65
C ARG A 183 -22.45 25.44 -6.75
N GLN A 184 -23.69 25.86 -7.01
CA GLN A 184 -24.39 26.92 -6.25
C GLN A 184 -24.63 26.56 -4.78
N ASP A 185 -24.74 25.27 -4.46
CA ASP A 185 -24.89 24.76 -3.09
C ASP A 185 -23.70 25.13 -2.20
N PHE A 186 -22.48 25.19 -2.75
CA PHE A 186 -21.30 25.62 -2.00
C PHE A 186 -21.38 27.12 -1.68
N GLN A 187 -21.81 27.93 -2.64
CA GLN A 187 -21.98 29.36 -2.46
C GLN A 187 -23.03 29.65 -1.37
N HIS A 188 -24.17 28.96 -1.41
CA HIS A 188 -25.23 29.08 -0.40
C HIS A 188 -24.74 28.74 1.01
N ALA A 189 -24.08 27.58 1.16
CA ALA A 189 -23.57 27.15 2.46
C ALA A 189 -22.55 28.14 3.03
N LEU A 190 -21.66 28.68 2.18
CA LEU A 190 -20.67 29.66 2.59
C LEU A 190 -21.31 31.00 2.99
N LEU A 191 -22.33 31.46 2.26
CA LEU A 191 -23.05 32.70 2.59
C LEU A 191 -23.75 32.60 3.95
N GLU A 192 -24.38 31.46 4.26
CA GLU A 192 -25.00 31.22 5.57
C GLU A 192 -23.94 31.21 6.68
N LEU A 193 -22.75 30.65 6.44
CA LEU A 193 -21.64 30.73 7.40
C LEU A 193 -21.14 32.15 7.61
N TYR A 194 -20.95 32.94 6.56
CA TYR A 194 -20.57 34.35 6.72
C TYR A 194 -21.62 35.15 7.47
N LYS A 195 -22.90 34.93 7.18
CA LYS A 195 -24.00 35.61 7.85
C LYS A 195 -24.09 35.26 9.34
N SER A 196 -23.91 33.99 9.69
CA SER A 196 -23.99 33.51 11.07
C SER A 196 -22.75 33.86 11.91
N THR A 197 -21.56 33.88 11.30
CA THR A 197 -20.30 34.25 11.97
C THR A 197 -20.05 35.77 12.01
N GLY A 198 -20.71 36.53 11.13
CA GLY A 198 -20.52 37.97 11.02
C GLY A 198 -19.15 38.37 10.44
N ASN A 199 -18.45 37.44 9.76
CA ASN A 199 -17.08 37.64 9.31
C ASN A 199 -17.01 38.48 8.01
N ARG A 200 -17.26 39.79 8.16
CA ARG A 200 -17.35 40.75 7.06
C ARG A 200 -16.07 40.88 6.25
N GLU A 201 -14.90 40.91 6.91
CA GLU A 201 -13.60 41.11 6.25
C GLU A 201 -13.28 39.93 5.33
N ARG A 202 -13.50 38.70 5.83
CA ARG A 202 -13.30 37.47 5.07
C ARG A 202 -14.25 37.37 3.87
N PHE A 203 -15.53 37.72 4.08
CA PHE A 203 -16.52 37.82 3.01
C PHE A 203 -16.09 38.80 1.91
N GLN A 204 -15.68 40.02 2.26
CA GLN A 204 -15.25 41.03 1.29
C GLN A 204 -14.05 40.57 0.47
N THR A 205 -13.06 39.96 1.15
CA THR A 205 -11.85 39.43 0.51
C THR A 205 -12.20 38.35 -0.51
N HIS A 206 -12.97 37.34 -0.11
CA HIS A 206 -13.30 36.21 -0.99
C HIS A 206 -14.26 36.59 -2.10
N ARG A 207 -15.22 37.48 -1.85
CA ARG A 207 -16.08 38.03 -2.89
C ARG A 207 -15.26 38.69 -4.00
N GLN A 208 -14.24 39.48 -3.63
CA GLN A 208 -13.36 40.11 -4.61
C GLN A 208 -12.53 39.04 -5.36
N THR A 209 -11.92 38.09 -4.64
CA THR A 209 -11.14 37.00 -5.25
C THR A 209 -11.95 36.18 -6.26
N PHE A 210 -13.20 35.84 -5.95
CA PHE A 210 -14.07 35.09 -6.85
C PHE A 210 -14.48 35.92 -8.06
N SER A 211 -14.78 37.20 -7.86
CA SER A 211 -15.05 38.12 -8.97
C SER A 211 -13.84 38.28 -9.90
N ASP A 212 -12.64 38.42 -9.35
CA ASP A 212 -11.39 38.56 -10.11
C ASP A 212 -11.04 37.27 -10.86
N SER A 213 -11.42 36.12 -10.31
CA SER A 213 -11.24 34.81 -10.92
C SER A 213 -12.31 34.46 -11.99
N GLY A 214 -13.28 35.37 -12.22
CA GLY A 214 -14.35 35.17 -13.21
C GLY A 214 -15.43 34.18 -12.79
N ILE A 215 -15.54 33.88 -11.49
CA ILE A 215 -16.59 33.01 -10.94
C ILE A 215 -17.91 33.79 -10.93
N LEU A 216 -18.97 33.18 -11.48
CA LEU A 216 -20.31 33.77 -11.45
C LEU A 216 -20.89 33.62 -10.04
N LEU A 217 -20.95 34.75 -9.33
CA LEU A 217 -21.55 34.84 -8.01
C LEU A 217 -23.08 34.93 -8.11
N ALA A 218 -23.79 34.19 -7.27
CA ALA A 218 -25.24 34.29 -7.15
C ALA A 218 -25.69 35.67 -6.61
N ASP A 219 -26.93 36.06 -6.92
CA ASP A 219 -27.50 37.35 -6.50
C ASP A 219 -27.48 37.53 -4.97
N GLU A 220 -27.54 36.43 -4.20
CA GLU A 220 -27.47 36.42 -2.73
C GLU A 220 -26.17 37.02 -2.17
N TRP A 221 -25.08 37.03 -2.94
CA TRP A 221 -23.85 37.72 -2.56
C TRP A 221 -24.03 39.24 -2.51
N LEU A 222 -24.90 39.81 -3.35
CA LEU A 222 -25.26 41.23 -3.30
C LEU A 222 -26.13 41.52 -2.09
N ASP A 223 -27.10 40.65 -1.80
CA ASP A 223 -27.97 40.79 -0.63
C ASP A 223 -27.17 40.75 0.68
N LEU A 224 -26.22 39.83 0.80
CA LEU A 224 -25.36 39.75 1.98
C LEU A 224 -24.42 40.95 2.09
N ALA A 225 -23.96 41.51 0.97
CA ALA A 225 -23.17 42.73 0.99
C ALA A 225 -23.97 43.92 1.53
N HIS A 226 -25.22 44.09 1.07
CA HIS A 226 -26.12 45.11 1.60
C HIS A 226 -26.43 44.89 3.08
N PHE A 227 -26.58 43.65 3.53
CA PHE A 227 -26.74 43.33 4.96
C PHE A 227 -25.55 43.82 5.79
N PHE A 228 -24.32 43.54 5.36
CA PHE A 228 -23.11 44.00 6.06
C PHE A 228 -22.88 45.51 5.96
N GLU A 229 -23.35 46.17 4.90
CA GLU A 229 -23.33 47.62 4.78
C GLU A 229 -24.37 48.29 5.70
N GLY A 230 -25.56 47.71 5.84
CA GLY A 230 -26.64 48.21 6.69
C GLY A 230 -26.38 48.09 8.20
N GLN A 231 -25.53 47.16 8.63
CA GLN A 231 -25.09 47.05 10.04
C GLN A 231 -24.01 48.06 10.45
N ALA A 232 -23.47 48.84 9.50
CA ALA A 232 -22.44 49.84 9.76
C ALA A 232 -23.00 51.25 10.12
N SER A 233 -24.29 51.36 10.45
CA SER A 233 -24.95 52.60 10.91
C SER A 233 -25.19 52.61 12.41
#